data_AF-A0A0Q1AWH6-F1
#
_entry.id   AF-A0A0Q1AWH6-F1
#
_cell.length_a   1.000
_cell.length_b   1.000
_cell.length_c   1.000
_cell.angle_alpha   90.00
_cell.angle_beta   90.00
_cell.angle_gamma   90.00
#
_symmetry.space_group_name_H-M   'P 1'
#
loop_
_entity.id
_entity.type
_entity.pdbx_description
1 polymer ?
#
loop_
_entity_poly.entity_id
_entity_poly.type
_entity_poly.pdbx_seq_one_letter_code
_entity_poly.pdbx_strand_id
1 'polypeptide(L)'
;MPYAQFFPSEKFDGLRIVTKEAVLRCGKPKRIYSDNGKIYRSEVLQYACAEMGITLIHTQPYDPQSKGKIERFFRTVQTRFYPLLELNPPKSLDELNERFGKWLEEEYHRKPHASLDGKTPHEVFQSQVERVVWVEDIDWLDAIFLKREHRKVKADGTITLNKQLYEVPPRFIGQSIELR
;
A
#
# COMPACT_ATOMS: atom_id res chain seq x y z
N MET A 1 0.39 -12.33 -4.48
CA MET A 1 -0.55 -12.69 -3.39
C MET A 1 -1.04 -11.41 -2.74
N PRO A 2 -2.35 -11.20 -2.48
CA PRO A 2 -2.76 -9.97 -1.81
C PRO A 2 -2.17 -9.89 -0.40
N TYR A 3 -1.58 -8.74 -0.05
CA TYR A 3 -1.35 -8.35 1.33
C TYR A 3 -2.49 -7.41 1.75
N ALA A 4 -2.99 -7.56 2.97
CA ALA A 4 -4.05 -6.72 3.50
C ALA A 4 -3.95 -6.63 5.03
N GLN A 5 -4.37 -5.49 5.57
CA GLN A 5 -4.29 -5.18 7.00
C GLN A 5 -5.43 -4.23 7.38
N PHE A 6 -5.94 -4.35 8.61
CA PHE A 6 -6.90 -3.43 9.21
C PHE A 6 -6.19 -2.24 9.84
N PHE A 7 -6.77 -1.06 9.65
CA PHE A 7 -6.31 0.20 10.23
C PHE A 7 -7.47 0.89 10.96
N PRO A 8 -7.21 1.69 12.01
CA PRO A 8 -8.25 2.37 12.76
C PRO A 8 -8.82 3.59 12.00
N SER A 9 -8.19 4.01 10.90
CA SER A 9 -8.63 5.14 10.09
C SER A 9 -8.28 4.95 8.62
N GLU A 10 -9.10 5.51 7.74
CA GLU A 10 -8.89 5.56 6.29
C GLU A 10 -7.87 6.63 5.88
N LYS A 11 -6.76 6.73 6.60
CA LYS A 11 -5.70 7.70 6.32
C LYS A 11 -4.67 7.10 5.37
N PHE A 12 -3.91 8.00 4.73
CA PHE A 12 -2.85 7.65 3.80
C PHE A 12 -1.81 6.69 4.40
N ASP A 13 -1.56 6.74 5.70
CA ASP A 13 -0.57 5.87 6.36
C ASP A 13 -0.86 4.37 6.16
N GLY A 14 -2.14 3.97 6.21
CA GLY A 14 -2.52 2.58 5.97
C GLY A 14 -2.26 2.17 4.52
N LEU A 15 -2.58 3.04 3.57
CA LEU A 15 -2.32 2.80 2.15
C LEU A 15 -0.82 2.69 1.85
N ARG A 16 0.00 3.54 2.47
CA ARG A 16 1.46 3.48 2.41
C ARG A 16 1.96 2.12 2.90
N ILE A 17 1.56 1.71 4.10
CA ILE A 17 2.00 0.45 4.72
C ILE A 17 1.62 -0.74 3.84
N VAL A 18 0.35 -0.82 3.41
CA VAL A 18 -0.14 -1.93 2.58
C VAL A 18 0.56 -1.97 1.23
N THR A 19 0.78 -0.82 0.58
CA THR A 19 1.46 -0.78 -0.72
C THR A 19 2.92 -1.21 -0.59
N LYS A 20 3.63 -0.72 0.44
CA LYS A 20 5.01 -1.12 0.73
C LYS A 20 5.11 -2.62 0.97
N GLU A 21 4.32 -3.16 1.89
CA GLU A 21 4.32 -4.58 2.21
C GLU A 21 3.94 -5.46 1.02
N ALA A 22 2.95 -5.05 0.23
CA ALA A 22 2.55 -5.78 -0.97
C ALA A 22 3.70 -5.86 -1.99
N VAL A 23 4.41 -4.74 -2.21
CA VAL A 23 5.54 -4.70 -3.14
C VAL A 23 6.72 -5.51 -2.62
N LEU A 24 7.02 -5.47 -1.32
CA LEU A 24 8.10 -6.28 -0.73
C LEU A 24 7.81 -7.78 -0.82
N ARG A 25 6.56 -8.18 -0.58
CA ARG A 25 6.17 -9.60 -0.56
C ARG A 25 5.92 -10.19 -1.95
N CYS A 26 5.46 -9.38 -2.90
CA CYS A 26 5.00 -9.85 -4.20
C CYS A 26 5.71 -9.23 -5.40
N GLY A 27 6.69 -8.37 -5.15
CA GLY A 27 7.38 -7.56 -6.14
C GLY A 27 6.53 -6.42 -6.70
N LYS A 28 7.17 -5.61 -7.54
CA LYS A 28 6.59 -4.44 -8.18
C LYS A 28 5.61 -4.87 -9.29
N PRO A 29 4.31 -4.54 -9.19
CA PRO A 29 3.38 -4.75 -10.28
C PRO A 29 3.64 -3.74 -11.40
N LYS A 30 3.27 -4.08 -12.63
CA LYS A 30 3.31 -3.09 -13.74
C LYS A 30 2.26 -1.98 -13.58
N ARG A 31 1.13 -2.31 -12.97
CA ARG A 31 -0.04 -1.44 -12.85
C ARG A 31 -0.73 -1.65 -11.51
N ILE A 32 -1.13 -0.55 -10.86
CA ILE A 32 -2.04 -0.58 -9.71
C ILE A 32 -3.35 0.04 -10.16
N TYR A 33 -4.45 -0.64 -9.87
CA TYR A 33 -5.80 -0.15 -10.17
C TYR A 33 -6.46 0.27 -8.87
N SER A 34 -6.90 1.52 -8.77
CA SER A 34 -7.56 2.07 -7.59
C SER A 34 -8.85 2.80 -7.95
N ASP A 35 -9.72 2.97 -6.94
CA ASP A 35 -10.90 3.81 -7.11
C ASP A 35 -10.53 5.32 -7.05
N ASN A 36 -11.54 6.18 -7.18
CA ASN A 36 -11.37 7.63 -7.13
C ASN A 36 -11.37 8.22 -5.71
N GLY A 37 -11.22 7.38 -4.68
CA GLY A 37 -11.11 7.81 -3.29
C GLY A 37 -9.94 8.77 -3.10
N LYS A 38 -10.13 9.77 -2.22
CA LYS A 38 -9.15 10.85 -1.99
C LYS A 38 -7.76 10.31 -1.61
N ILE A 39 -7.70 9.22 -0.85
CA ILE A 39 -6.44 8.58 -0.43
C ILE A 39 -5.62 8.06 -1.62
N TYR A 40 -6.30 7.53 -2.65
CA TYR A 40 -5.65 6.97 -3.82
C TYR A 40 -5.21 8.05 -4.83
N ARG A 41 -5.80 9.25 -4.74
CA ARG A 41 -5.38 10.43 -5.51
C ARG A 41 -4.27 11.25 -4.82
N SER A 42 -3.71 10.75 -3.72
CA SER A 42 -2.62 11.45 -3.05
C SER A 42 -1.39 11.55 -3.95
N GLU A 43 -0.77 12.73 -3.97
CA GLU A 43 0.47 13.00 -4.73
C GLU A 43 1.59 12.04 -4.32
N VAL A 44 1.65 11.67 -3.04
CA VAL A 44 2.64 10.73 -2.51
C VAL A 44 2.49 9.35 -3.15
N LEU A 45 1.26 8.82 -3.29
CA LEU A 45 1.07 7.52 -3.96
C LEU A 45 1.41 7.59 -5.44
N GLN A 46 0.97 8.65 -6.13
CA GLN A 46 1.24 8.85 -7.55
C GLN A 46 2.74 8.88 -7.82
N TYR A 47 3.47 9.64 -7.01
CA TYR A 47 4.92 9.71 -7.12
C TYR A 47 5.59 8.37 -6.78
N ALA A 48 5.22 7.73 -5.67
CA ALA A 48 5.81 6.45 -5.28
C ALA A 48 5.60 5.40 -6.38
N CYS A 49 4.41 5.36 -6.98
CA CYS A 49 4.14 4.52 -8.15
C CYS A 49 5.05 4.88 -9.32
N ALA A 50 5.19 6.16 -9.65
CA ALA A 50 6.04 6.62 -10.76
C ALA A 50 7.52 6.23 -10.57
N GLU A 51 8.10 6.44 -9.38
CA GLU A 51 9.48 6.06 -9.07
C GLU A 51 9.70 4.54 -9.15
N MET A 52 8.71 3.76 -8.74
CA MET A 52 8.76 2.30 -8.87
C MET A 52 8.54 1.81 -10.31
N GLY A 53 8.19 2.69 -11.26
CA GLY A 53 7.81 2.33 -12.62
C GLY A 53 6.42 1.68 -12.74
N ILE A 54 5.54 1.95 -11.77
CA ILE A 54 4.19 1.41 -11.67
C ILE A 54 3.20 2.43 -12.24
N THR A 55 2.36 2.02 -13.20
CA THR A 55 1.26 2.88 -13.67
C THR A 55 0.10 2.81 -12.68
N LEU A 56 -0.22 3.93 -12.03
CA LEU A 56 -1.44 4.07 -11.24
C LEU A 56 -2.63 4.40 -12.15
N ILE A 57 -3.64 3.54 -12.16
CA ILE A 57 -4.84 3.67 -12.99
C ILE A 57 -6.04 3.85 -12.05
N HIS A 58 -6.83 4.89 -12.30
CA HIS A 58 -8.06 5.14 -11.56
C HIS A 58 -9.27 4.62 -12.34
N THR A 59 -10.26 4.07 -11.62
CA THR A 59 -11.54 3.67 -12.21
C THR A 59 -12.16 4.80 -13.01
N GLN A 60 -12.54 4.54 -14.26
CA GLN A 60 -13.45 5.45 -14.96
C GLN A 60 -14.83 5.40 -14.29
N PRO A 61 -15.60 6.51 -14.35
CA PRO A 61 -17.01 6.47 -13.97
C PRO A 61 -17.71 5.32 -14.72
N TYR A 62 -18.47 4.49 -14.01
CA TYR A 62 -19.26 3.38 -14.57
C TYR A 62 -18.47 2.17 -15.12
N ASP A 63 -17.29 1.84 -14.57
CA ASP A 63 -16.63 0.54 -14.81
C ASP A 63 -16.81 -0.45 -13.63
N PRO A 64 -17.92 -1.21 -13.59
CA PRO A 64 -18.17 -2.20 -12.54
C PRO A 64 -17.32 -3.47 -12.70
N GLN A 65 -16.84 -3.79 -13.91
CA GLN A 65 -16.08 -5.03 -14.14
C GLN A 65 -14.73 -4.99 -13.42
N SER A 66 -14.09 -3.83 -13.38
CA SER A 66 -12.77 -3.71 -12.76
C SER A 66 -12.80 -3.74 -11.22
N LYS A 67 -13.98 -3.60 -10.59
CA LYS A 67 -14.17 -3.75 -9.14
C LYS A 67 -14.52 -5.18 -8.68
N GLY A 68 -14.97 -6.04 -9.59
CA GLY A 68 -15.47 -7.37 -9.22
C GLY A 68 -14.46 -8.26 -8.47
N LYS A 69 -13.15 -8.11 -8.73
CA LYS A 69 -12.10 -8.86 -8.03
C LYS A 69 -11.99 -8.47 -6.55
N ILE A 70 -11.94 -7.18 -6.26
CA ILE A 70 -11.84 -6.68 -4.88
C ILE A 70 -13.15 -6.89 -4.12
N GLU A 71 -14.30 -6.72 -4.78
CA GLU A 71 -15.60 -7.00 -4.18
C GLU A 71 -15.78 -8.49 -3.83
N ARG A 72 -15.31 -9.40 -4.69
CA ARG A 72 -15.30 -10.84 -4.39
C ARG A 72 -14.35 -11.17 -3.23
N PHE A 73 -13.19 -10.52 -3.17
CA PHE A 73 -12.28 -10.67 -2.03
C PHE A 73 -12.95 -10.21 -0.73
N PHE A 74 -13.52 -9.00 -0.68
CA PHE A 74 -14.23 -8.51 0.50
C PHE A 74 -15.39 -9.40 0.91
N ARG A 75 -16.17 -9.91 -0.03
CA ARG A 75 -17.22 -10.90 0.26
C ARG A 75 -16.64 -12.17 0.90
N THR A 76 -15.47 -12.62 0.46
CA THR A 76 -14.79 -13.79 1.05
C THR A 76 -14.35 -13.50 2.48
N VAL A 77 -13.79 -12.32 2.75
CA VAL A 77 -13.44 -11.88 4.11
C VAL A 77 -14.69 -11.84 5.00
N GLN A 78 -15.78 -11.21 4.55
CA GLN A 78 -17.03 -11.12 5.30
C GLN A 78 -17.67 -12.48 5.59
N THR A 79 -17.61 -13.42 4.65
CA THR A 79 -18.30 -14.72 4.81
C THR A 79 -17.45 -15.79 5.47
N ARG A 80 -16.12 -15.63 5.54
CA ARG A 80 -15.22 -16.67 6.05
C ARG A 80 -14.30 -16.22 7.17
N PHE A 81 -13.92 -14.95 7.23
CA PHE A 81 -13.06 -14.44 8.28
C PHE A 81 -13.89 -13.82 9.41
N TYR A 82 -14.85 -12.94 9.10
CA TYR A 82 -15.65 -12.26 10.14
C TYR A 82 -16.42 -13.20 11.07
N PRO A 83 -17.02 -14.33 10.61
CA PRO A 83 -17.67 -15.27 11.52
C PRO A 83 -16.72 -15.84 12.59
N LEU A 84 -15.41 -15.95 12.29
CA LEU A 84 -14.41 -16.39 13.26
C LEU A 84 -14.19 -15.36 14.37
N LEU A 85 -14.38 -14.07 14.05
CA LEU A 85 -14.28 -12.97 15.02
C LEU A 85 -15.54 -12.87 15.89
N GLU A 86 -16.71 -13.23 15.37
CA GLU A 86 -17.96 -13.26 16.16
C GLU A 86 -17.89 -14.34 17.25
N LEU A 87 -17.29 -15.49 16.95
CA LEU A 87 -17.11 -16.58 17.92
C LEU A 87 -16.04 -16.27 18.98
N ASN A 88 -15.00 -15.51 18.61
CA ASN A 88 -13.92 -15.13 19.52
C ASN A 88 -13.39 -13.75 19.14
N PRO A 89 -13.95 -12.66 19.71
CA PRO A 89 -13.54 -11.30 19.39
C PRO A 89 -12.07 -11.02 19.70
N PRO A 90 -11.34 -10.31 18.83
CA PRO A 90 -9.96 -9.89 19.11
C PRO A 90 -9.95 -8.81 20.19
N LYS A 91 -8.90 -8.80 21.02
CA LYS A 91 -8.71 -7.86 22.13
C LYS A 91 -7.98 -6.59 21.71
N SER A 92 -7.30 -6.61 20.57
CA SER A 92 -6.59 -5.47 20.01
C SER A 92 -6.58 -5.49 18.48
N LEU A 93 -6.25 -4.35 17.87
CA LEU A 93 -6.06 -4.26 16.43
C LEU A 93 -4.88 -5.13 15.96
N ASP A 94 -3.83 -5.24 16.77
CA ASP A 94 -2.68 -6.08 16.45
C ASP A 94 -3.07 -7.56 16.42
N GLU A 95 -3.84 -8.02 17.40
CA GLU A 95 -4.36 -9.38 17.43
C GLU A 95 -5.30 -9.64 16.24
N LEU A 96 -6.15 -8.67 15.87
CA LEU A 96 -6.98 -8.77 14.68
C LEU A 96 -6.13 -8.95 13.41
N ASN A 97 -5.07 -8.16 13.26
CA ASN A 97 -4.18 -8.21 12.11
C ASN A 97 -3.35 -9.50 12.05
N GLU A 98 -2.88 -10.00 13.19
CA GLU A 98 -2.19 -11.29 13.29
C GLU A 98 -3.13 -12.43 12.84
N ARG A 99 -4.33 -12.49 13.41
CA ARG A 99 -5.34 -13.50 13.05
C ARG A 99 -5.74 -13.40 11.59
N PHE A 100 -5.89 -12.17 11.07
CA PHE A 100 -6.21 -11.95 9.67
C PHE A 100 -5.08 -12.37 8.73
N GLY A 101 -3.84 -12.01 9.05
CA GLY A 101 -2.66 -12.40 8.28
C GLY A 101 -2.55 -13.93 8.21
N LYS A 102 -2.73 -14.61 9.35
CA LYS A 102 -2.75 -16.07 9.41
C LYS A 102 -3.86 -16.66 8.54
N TRP A 103 -5.10 -16.19 8.67
CA TRP A 103 -6.20 -16.63 7.83
C TRP A 103 -5.93 -16.38 6.33
N LEU A 104 -5.36 -15.22 5.99
CA LEU A 104 -5.06 -14.87 4.61
C LEU A 104 -4.03 -15.83 4.01
N GLU A 105 -2.94 -16.11 4.74
CA GLU A 105 -1.87 -17.00 4.30
C GLU A 105 -2.26 -18.48 4.30
N GLU A 106 -2.90 -18.97 5.36
CA GLU A 106 -3.20 -20.38 5.55
C GLU A 106 -4.47 -20.83 4.82
N GLU A 107 -5.50 -19.98 4.78
CA GLU A 107 -6.79 -20.33 4.18
C GLU A 107 -6.94 -19.74 2.79
N TYR A 108 -7.03 -18.40 2.67
CA TYR A 108 -7.41 -17.76 1.41
C TYR A 108 -6.42 -18.06 0.28
N HIS A 109 -5.14 -17.91 0.58
CA HIS A 109 -4.04 -18.08 -0.36
C HIS A 109 -3.85 -19.52 -0.86
N ARG A 110 -4.24 -20.51 -0.06
CA ARG A 110 -4.06 -21.94 -0.34
C ARG A 110 -5.36 -22.64 -0.75
N LYS A 111 -6.46 -21.91 -0.90
CA LYS A 111 -7.75 -22.47 -1.30
C LYS A 111 -7.98 -22.37 -2.82
N PRO A 112 -8.43 -23.45 -3.47
CA PRO A 112 -8.87 -23.44 -4.86
C PRO A 112 -9.93 -22.37 -5.14
N HIS A 113 -9.72 -21.57 -6.18
CA HIS A 113 -10.67 -20.56 -6.62
C HIS A 113 -11.27 -20.92 -7.98
N ALA A 114 -12.59 -20.86 -8.09
CA ALA A 114 -13.30 -21.16 -9.34
C ALA A 114 -12.89 -20.24 -10.50
N SER A 115 -12.56 -18.96 -10.22
CA SER A 115 -12.08 -18.02 -11.24
C SER A 115 -10.61 -18.23 -11.65
N LEU A 116 -9.92 -19.19 -11.06
CA LEU A 116 -8.54 -19.57 -11.37
C LEU A 116 -8.47 -21.04 -11.84
N ASP A 117 -9.57 -21.55 -12.41
CA ASP A 117 -9.69 -22.92 -12.90
C ASP A 117 -9.33 -23.99 -11.84
N GLY A 118 -9.71 -23.73 -10.59
CA GLY A 118 -9.44 -24.63 -9.47
C GLY A 118 -8.03 -24.48 -8.87
N LYS A 119 -7.18 -23.60 -9.41
CA LYS A 119 -5.89 -23.29 -8.79
C LYS A 119 -6.05 -22.36 -7.59
N THR A 120 -5.09 -22.43 -6.70
CA THR A 120 -4.94 -21.51 -5.57
C THR A 120 -4.29 -20.20 -6.02
N PRO A 121 -4.56 -19.07 -5.36
CA PRO A 121 -3.81 -17.84 -5.57
C PRO A 121 -2.29 -18.04 -5.46
N HIS A 122 -1.85 -18.90 -4.54
CA HIS A 122 -0.44 -19.23 -4.32
C HIS A 122 0.19 -19.88 -5.55
N GLU A 123 -0.43 -20.93 -6.10
CA GLU A 123 0.06 -21.61 -7.29
C GLU A 123 0.13 -20.67 -8.51
N VAL A 124 -0.90 -19.84 -8.69
CA VAL A 124 -0.93 -18.87 -9.78
C VAL A 124 0.20 -17.84 -9.64
N PHE A 125 0.46 -17.35 -8.42
CA PHE A 125 1.56 -16.44 -8.17
C PHE A 125 2.92 -17.11 -8.38
N GLN A 126 3.11 -18.33 -7.86
CA GLN A 126 4.35 -19.09 -7.98
C GLN A 126 4.68 -19.39 -9.45
N SER A 127 3.68 -19.70 -10.29
CA SER A 127 3.88 -19.92 -11.73
C SER A 127 4.39 -18.69 -12.50
N GLN A 128 4.37 -17.51 -11.87
CA GLN A 128 4.78 -16.24 -12.47
C GLN A 128 6.00 -15.63 -11.76
N VAL A 129 6.56 -16.31 -10.75
CA VAL A 129 7.60 -15.75 -9.87
C VAL A 129 8.85 -15.29 -10.64
N GLU A 130 9.23 -15.99 -11.70
CA GLU A 130 10.37 -15.63 -12.55
C GLU A 130 10.19 -14.29 -13.30
N ARG A 131 8.95 -13.81 -13.42
CA ARG A 131 8.61 -12.54 -14.07
C ARG A 131 8.44 -11.40 -13.08
N VAL A 132 8.55 -11.68 -11.78
CA VAL A 132 8.38 -10.70 -10.72
C VAL A 132 9.64 -9.84 -10.62
N VAL A 133 9.44 -8.52 -10.61
CA VAL A 133 10.52 -7.54 -10.40
C VAL A 133 10.53 -7.17 -8.92
N TRP A 134 11.58 -7.57 -8.20
CA TRP A 134 11.70 -7.29 -6.77
C TRP A 134 12.21 -5.88 -6.50
N VAL A 135 12.01 -5.42 -5.27
CA VAL A 135 12.68 -4.21 -4.76
C VAL A 135 14.00 -4.64 -4.14
N GLU A 136 15.09 -4.01 -4.57
CA GLU A 136 16.44 -4.32 -4.10
C GLU A 136 16.86 -3.40 -2.95
N ASP A 137 16.40 -2.15 -2.95
CA ASP A 137 16.75 -1.13 -1.97
C ASP A 137 15.53 -0.75 -1.12
N ILE A 138 15.55 -1.19 0.13
CA ILE A 138 14.47 -0.95 1.11
C ILE A 138 14.52 0.50 1.62
N ASP A 139 15.71 1.08 1.78
CA ASP A 139 15.87 2.46 2.26
C ASP A 139 15.35 3.45 1.21
N TRP A 140 15.63 3.17 -0.07
CA TRP A 140 15.01 3.88 -1.18
C TRP A 140 13.49 3.72 -1.19
N LEU A 141 12.97 2.50 -0.98
CA LEU A 141 11.53 2.25 -0.93
C LEU A 141 10.87 3.06 0.20
N ASP A 142 11.52 3.16 1.36
CA ASP A 142 11.04 3.99 2.45
C ASP A 142 11.04 5.48 2.09
N ALA A 143 12.13 5.95 1.45
CA ALA A 143 12.28 7.34 1.06
C ALA A 143 11.22 7.81 0.03
N ILE A 144 10.79 6.95 -0.90
CA ILE A 144 9.80 7.36 -1.92
C ILE A 144 8.39 7.57 -1.34
N PHE A 145 8.09 6.95 -0.19
CA PHE A 145 6.80 7.10 0.51
C PHE A 145 6.79 8.22 1.57
N LEU A 146 7.91 8.92 1.77
CA LEU A 146 7.98 10.09 2.63
C LEU A 146 7.17 11.26 2.04
N LYS A 147 6.51 12.01 2.93
CA LYS A 147 5.75 13.19 2.53
C LYS A 147 6.72 14.28 2.10
N ARG A 148 6.46 14.86 0.93
CA ARG A 148 7.29 15.95 0.41
C ARG A 148 6.71 17.29 0.76
N GLU A 149 7.55 18.18 1.24
CA GLU A 149 7.20 19.59 1.43
C GLU A 149 8.30 20.47 0.87
N HIS A 150 7.90 21.49 0.10
CA HIS A 150 8.83 22.51 -0.35
C HIS A 150 8.85 23.66 0.66
N ARG A 151 10.03 24.02 1.15
CA ARG A 151 10.23 25.15 2.07
C ARG A 151 11.35 26.03 1.58
N LYS A 152 11.13 27.35 1.68
CA LYS A 152 12.17 28.34 1.44
C LYS A 152 13.06 28.44 2.67
N VAL A 153 14.37 28.32 2.48
CA VAL A 153 15.36 28.51 3.54
C VAL A 153 15.43 29.99 3.90
N LYS A 154 15.28 30.29 5.19
CA LYS A 154 15.33 31.66 5.73
C LYS A 154 16.75 32.22 5.67
N ALA A 155 16.88 33.53 5.85
CA ALA A 155 18.16 34.23 5.84
C ALA A 155 19.14 33.75 6.92
N ASP A 156 18.61 33.21 8.03
CA ASP A 156 19.38 32.62 9.13
C ASP A 156 19.78 31.15 8.89
N GLY A 157 19.53 30.60 7.70
CA GLY A 157 19.87 29.22 7.37
C GLY A 157 18.89 28.19 7.93
N THR A 158 17.69 28.59 8.35
CA THR A 158 16.73 27.67 8.98
C THR A 158 15.46 27.44 8.14
N ILE A 159 14.79 26.32 8.43
CA ILE A 159 13.45 25.98 7.94
C ILE A 159 12.59 25.48 9.10
N THR A 160 11.28 25.61 8.99
CA THR A 160 10.33 25.05 9.97
C THR A 160 9.48 23.98 9.29
N LEU A 161 9.49 22.76 9.85
CA LEU A 161 8.68 21.63 9.40
C LEU A 161 8.01 21.00 10.62
N ASN A 162 6.70 20.75 10.55
CA ASN A 162 5.91 20.19 11.66
C ASN A 162 6.11 20.92 13.00
N LYS A 163 6.20 22.26 12.95
CA LYS A 163 6.46 23.15 14.10
C LYS A 163 7.85 22.98 14.75
N GLN A 164 8.74 22.23 14.12
CA GLN A 164 10.13 22.07 14.56
C GLN A 164 11.08 22.80 13.60
N LEU A 165 12.13 23.40 14.16
CA LEU A 165 13.13 24.15 13.41
C LEU A 165 14.29 23.23 13.06
N TYR A 166 14.78 23.34 11.82
CA TYR A 166 15.94 22.61 11.33
C TYR A 166 16.94 23.59 10.72
N GLU A 167 18.23 23.34 10.97
CA GLU A 167 19.33 24.02 10.31
C GLU A 167 19.60 23.40 8.95
N VAL A 168 19.92 24.25 7.97
CA VAL A 168 20.18 23.86 6.60
C VAL A 168 21.52 24.46 6.18
N PRO A 169 22.36 23.74 5.40
CA PRO A 169 23.62 24.28 4.92
C PRO A 169 23.47 25.67 4.27
N PRO A 170 24.32 26.66 4.59
CA PRO A 170 24.16 28.05 4.14
C PRO A 170 24.03 28.23 2.63
N ARG A 171 24.57 27.29 1.84
CA ARG A 171 24.43 27.27 0.37
C ARG A 171 22.99 27.29 -0.12
N PHE A 172 22.02 26.87 0.70
CA PHE A 172 20.60 26.82 0.33
C PHE A 172 19.82 28.06 0.79
N ILE A 173 20.44 29.04 1.47
CA ILE A 173 19.76 30.26 1.93
C ILE A 173 19.05 30.96 0.76
N GLY A 174 17.77 31.30 0.96
CA GLY A 174 16.93 31.94 -0.05
C GLY A 174 16.40 31.00 -1.13
N GLN A 175 16.85 29.74 -1.19
CA GLN A 175 16.35 28.73 -2.14
C GLN A 175 15.13 28.00 -1.56
N SER A 176 14.26 27.53 -2.46
CA SER A 176 13.20 26.58 -2.11
C SER A 176 13.76 25.18 -2.24
N ILE A 177 13.82 24.44 -1.13
CA ILE A 177 14.31 23.07 -1.08
C ILE A 177 13.17 22.10 -0.82
N GLU A 178 13.28 20.89 -1.36
CA GLU A 178 12.39 19.78 -1.05
C GLU A 178 12.85 19.10 0.24
N LEU A 179 11.90 18.85 1.14
CA LEU A 179 12.07 18.12 2.38
C LEU A 179 11.34 16.78 2.27
N ARG A 180 11.95 15.73 2.80
CA ARG A 180 11.42 14.36 2.88
C ARG A 180 11.55 13.86 4.31
#